data_AF-U5HEP8-F1
#
_entry.id   AF-U5HEP8-F1
#
_cell.length_a   1.000
_cell.length_b   1.000
_cell.length_c   1.000
_cell.angle_alpha   90.00
_cell.angle_beta   90.00
_cell.angle_gamma   90.00
#
_symmetry.space_group_name_H-M   'P 1'
#
loop_
_entity.id
_entity.type
_entity.pdbx_description
1 polymer ?
#
loop_
_entity_poly.entity_id
_entity_poly.type
_entity_poly.pdbx_seq_one_letter_code
_entity_poly.pdbx_strand_id
1 'polypeptide(L)'
;MLATKILSVLAIALPVFAAPVADSASPAAAMGFDRRTLQRETSSRIALARARAARKAKRSVRASESKNLATRNFEDAYAAVGLTRGDFESQALSKRSQPRIRCRLGREANAQAKADALCVRQLRGKLSYDPKVATVTCDQVCTVSCPKGYTTQTTDRSTACIKNVGKCKNKTCAQSENGVSGCADGKCTLQCTTRGYTINKAQNACIALGSDPNNCGREGNKCDASYDGKYAASCVTGACSLDCPSGFKAGTNKRRQKTCVKA
;
A
#
# COMPACT_ATOMS: atom_id res chain seq x y z
N MET A 1 -42.92 -20.87 -6.83
CA MET A 1 -43.74 -19.70 -6.44
C MET A 1 -42.81 -18.63 -5.91
N LEU A 2 -42.85 -17.44 -6.53
CA LEU A 2 -42.48 -16.07 -6.07
C LEU A 2 -41.26 -15.86 -5.16
N ALA A 3 -40.43 -14.82 -5.26
CA ALA A 3 -40.19 -13.76 -6.22
C ALA A 3 -38.94 -13.00 -5.71
N THR A 4 -38.13 -12.54 -6.64
CA THR A 4 -36.98 -11.64 -6.49
C THR A 4 -37.37 -10.23 -6.02
N LYS A 5 -36.49 -9.54 -5.26
CA LYS A 5 -36.47 -8.06 -5.23
C LYS A 5 -35.05 -7.49 -5.22
N ILE A 6 -34.75 -6.87 -6.36
CA ILE A 6 -33.63 -5.96 -6.68
C ILE A 6 -34.13 -4.54 -6.38
N LEU A 7 -33.33 -3.69 -5.71
CA LEU A 7 -33.57 -2.24 -5.69
C LEU A 7 -32.59 -1.56 -6.65
N SER A 8 -33.13 -1.09 -7.78
CA SER A 8 -32.48 -0.18 -8.72
C SER A 8 -32.91 1.25 -8.41
N VAL A 9 -31.94 2.17 -8.33
CA VAL A 9 -32.18 3.61 -8.20
C VAL A 9 -32.53 4.18 -9.56
N LEU A 10 -33.71 4.81 -9.61
CA LEU A 10 -34.37 5.42 -10.76
C LEU A 10 -33.81 6.83 -11.01
N ALA A 11 -33.27 7.09 -12.20
CA ALA A 11 -33.04 8.46 -12.68
C ALA A 11 -34.12 8.79 -13.72
N ILE A 12 -35.00 9.71 -13.34
CA ILE A 12 -36.18 10.17 -14.06
C ILE A 12 -35.74 11.09 -15.20
N ALA A 13 -36.05 10.72 -16.45
CA ALA A 13 -36.02 11.63 -17.58
C ALA A 13 -37.46 12.08 -17.86
N LEU A 14 -37.70 13.39 -17.81
CA LEU A 14 -38.99 14.03 -18.09
C LEU A 14 -39.36 13.90 -19.58
N PRO A 15 -40.64 13.62 -19.91
CA PRO A 15 -41.13 13.62 -21.28
C PRO A 15 -41.47 15.05 -21.75
N VAL A 16 -40.98 15.43 -22.93
CA VAL A 16 -41.45 16.63 -23.64
C VAL A 16 -42.79 16.28 -24.31
N PHE A 17 -43.82 17.07 -24.02
CA PHE A 17 -45.16 16.97 -24.57
C PHE A 17 -45.17 17.04 -26.10
N ALA A 18 -45.84 16.09 -26.75
CA ALA A 18 -46.30 16.19 -28.12
C ALA A 18 -47.81 16.51 -28.11
N ALA A 19 -48.20 17.62 -28.74
CA ALA A 19 -49.59 17.93 -29.07
C ALA A 19 -49.84 17.59 -30.55
N PRO A 20 -51.00 17.03 -30.92
CA PRO A 20 -51.33 16.71 -32.31
C PRO A 20 -52.09 17.86 -32.96
N VAL A 21 -51.75 18.21 -34.20
CA VAL A 21 -52.62 19.01 -35.08
C VAL A 21 -52.60 18.43 -36.50
N ALA A 22 -53.76 17.85 -36.82
CA ALA A 22 -54.52 17.81 -38.08
C ALA A 22 -53.83 17.55 -39.44
N ASP A 23 -54.37 16.54 -40.11
CA ASP A 23 -54.30 16.26 -41.55
C ASP A 23 -54.80 17.43 -42.42
N SER A 24 -54.09 17.68 -43.53
CA SER A 24 -54.71 17.96 -44.83
C SER A 24 -53.71 17.84 -45.99
N ALA A 25 -54.09 16.99 -46.94
CA ALA A 25 -53.62 16.65 -48.30
C ALA A 25 -52.56 17.51 -49.07
N SER A 26 -51.68 16.75 -49.74
CA SER A 26 -50.70 16.95 -50.86
C SER A 26 -51.13 17.86 -52.04
N PRO A 27 -50.27 18.28 -53.04
CA PRO A 27 -49.05 17.60 -53.55
C PRO A 27 -47.83 18.44 -54.06
N ALA A 28 -46.72 17.72 -54.26
CA ALA A 28 -45.59 17.94 -55.19
C ALA A 28 -44.74 19.24 -55.13
N ALA A 29 -43.47 19.14 -54.69
CA ALA A 29 -42.27 19.34 -55.53
C ALA A 29 -40.96 19.36 -54.71
N ALA A 30 -39.94 18.69 -55.26
CA ALA A 30 -38.50 18.96 -55.10
C ALA A 30 -37.87 18.90 -53.69
N MET A 31 -37.38 17.71 -53.33
CA MET A 31 -35.95 17.44 -53.05
C MET A 31 -35.86 16.01 -52.48
N GLY A 32 -35.46 15.05 -53.32
CA GLY A 32 -35.22 13.67 -52.92
C GLY A 32 -33.99 13.57 -52.03
N PHE A 33 -34.12 13.89 -50.75
CA PHE A 33 -33.16 13.46 -49.73
C PHE A 33 -33.52 12.06 -49.29
N ASP A 34 -32.76 11.09 -49.79
CA ASP A 34 -32.92 9.67 -49.53
C ASP A 34 -32.82 9.40 -48.01
N ARG A 35 -33.94 9.09 -47.35
CA ARG A 35 -34.04 8.88 -45.89
C ARG A 35 -33.01 7.84 -45.38
N ARG A 36 -32.56 6.95 -46.26
CA ARG A 36 -31.51 5.96 -46.00
C ARG A 36 -30.11 6.57 -45.89
N THR A 37 -29.79 7.60 -46.67
CA THR A 37 -28.49 8.29 -46.57
C THR A 37 -28.39 9.08 -45.28
N LEU A 38 -29.49 9.73 -44.86
CA LEU A 38 -29.58 10.47 -43.60
C LEU A 38 -29.47 9.55 -42.37
N GLN A 39 -30.04 8.35 -42.42
CA GLN A 39 -29.86 7.31 -41.38
C GLN A 39 -28.43 6.74 -41.34
N ARG A 40 -27.76 6.58 -42.49
CA ARG A 40 -26.35 6.16 -42.55
C ARG A 40 -25.41 7.24 -42.00
N GLU A 41 -25.70 8.50 -42.26
CA GLU A 41 -24.89 9.62 -41.77
C GLU A 41 -25.05 9.84 -40.26
N THR A 42 -26.26 9.69 -39.74
CA THR A 42 -26.50 9.78 -38.29
C THR A 42 -25.88 8.60 -37.53
N SER A 43 -25.99 7.38 -38.06
CA SER A 43 -25.35 6.20 -37.44
C SER A 43 -23.82 6.28 -37.46
N SER A 44 -23.22 6.80 -38.53
CA SER A 44 -21.76 7.01 -38.59
C SER A 44 -21.30 8.08 -37.59
N ARG A 45 -22.06 9.17 -37.42
CA ARG A 45 -21.77 10.20 -36.40
C ARG A 45 -21.88 9.64 -34.97
N ILE A 46 -22.88 8.82 -34.68
CA ILE A 46 -23.05 8.16 -33.38
C ILE A 46 -21.91 7.17 -33.12
N ALA A 47 -21.53 6.36 -34.11
CA ALA A 47 -20.42 5.42 -34.00
C ALA A 47 -19.09 6.16 -33.73
N LEU A 48 -18.86 7.28 -34.41
CA LEU A 48 -17.67 8.10 -34.24
C LEU A 48 -17.67 8.82 -32.89
N ALA A 49 -18.82 9.29 -32.40
CA ALA A 49 -18.98 9.83 -31.04
C ALA A 49 -18.70 8.76 -29.97
N ARG A 50 -19.21 7.54 -30.14
CA ARG A 50 -18.93 6.41 -29.24
C ARG A 50 -17.46 6.00 -29.28
N ALA A 51 -16.83 5.97 -30.45
CA ALA A 51 -15.40 5.68 -30.58
C ALA A 51 -14.53 6.77 -29.92
N ARG A 52 -14.91 8.05 -30.05
CA ARG A 52 -14.25 9.17 -29.35
C ARG A 52 -14.45 9.09 -27.83
N ALA A 53 -15.64 8.74 -27.36
CA ALA A 53 -15.92 8.53 -25.94
C ALA A 53 -15.12 7.34 -25.37
N ALA A 54 -15.06 6.21 -26.09
CA ALA A 54 -14.26 5.04 -25.72
C ALA A 54 -12.76 5.36 -25.70
N ARG A 55 -12.26 6.13 -26.68
CA ARG A 55 -10.86 6.62 -26.67
C ARG A 55 -10.61 7.59 -25.52
N LYS A 56 -11.55 8.47 -25.17
CA LYS A 56 -11.45 9.39 -24.03
C LYS A 56 -11.43 8.63 -22.70
N ALA A 57 -12.27 7.60 -22.54
CA ALA A 57 -12.29 6.71 -21.39
C ALA A 57 -10.99 5.89 -21.27
N LYS A 58 -10.48 5.32 -22.37
CA LYS A 58 -9.17 4.65 -22.39
C LYS A 58 -8.04 5.62 -22.02
N ARG A 59 -8.12 6.89 -22.46
CA ARG A 59 -7.11 7.92 -22.16
C ARG A 59 -7.18 8.38 -20.70
N SER A 60 -8.36 8.44 -20.08
CA SER A 60 -8.51 8.75 -18.66
C SER A 60 -8.04 7.59 -17.77
N VAL A 61 -8.30 6.34 -18.15
CA VAL A 61 -7.79 5.14 -17.46
C VAL A 61 -6.26 5.04 -17.58
N ARG A 62 -5.71 5.25 -18.78
CA ARG A 62 -4.24 5.25 -18.99
C ARG A 62 -3.56 6.43 -18.28
N ALA A 63 -4.27 7.56 -18.16
CA ALA A 63 -3.81 8.68 -17.35
C ALA A 63 -3.83 8.34 -15.86
N SER A 64 -4.87 7.70 -15.31
CA SER A 64 -4.87 7.26 -13.90
C SER A 64 -3.82 6.16 -13.62
N GLU A 65 -3.60 5.22 -14.55
CA GLU A 65 -2.58 4.16 -14.46
C GLU A 65 -1.13 4.69 -14.41
N SER A 66 -0.86 5.84 -15.04
CA SER A 66 0.44 6.54 -14.98
C SER A 66 0.59 7.45 -13.75
N LYS A 67 -0.52 7.79 -13.09
CA LYS A 67 -0.58 8.89 -12.11
C LYS A 67 -0.41 8.47 -10.66
N ASN A 68 -0.47 7.18 -10.32
CA ASN A 68 -0.17 6.70 -8.98
C ASN A 68 0.51 5.33 -9.03
N LEU A 69 1.78 5.31 -9.45
CA LEU A 69 2.62 4.09 -9.44
C LEU A 69 2.69 3.46 -8.04
N ALA A 70 2.57 4.28 -6.98
CA ALA A 70 2.51 3.80 -5.61
C ALA A 70 1.34 2.83 -5.41
N THR A 71 0.12 3.27 -5.75
CA THR A 71 -1.11 2.49 -5.57
C THR A 71 -1.06 1.18 -6.34
N ARG A 72 -0.56 1.21 -7.57
CA ARG A 72 -0.41 -0.01 -8.38
C ARG A 72 0.58 -0.99 -7.75
N ASN A 73 1.72 -0.52 -7.26
CA ASN A 73 2.70 -1.39 -6.60
C ASN A 73 2.11 -2.04 -5.33
N PHE A 74 1.24 -1.34 -4.61
CA PHE A 74 0.49 -1.94 -3.49
C PHE A 74 -0.49 -3.02 -3.98
N GLU A 75 -1.33 -2.69 -4.97
CA GLU A 75 -2.33 -3.62 -5.52
C GLU A 75 -1.68 -4.89 -6.09
N ASP A 76 -0.61 -4.73 -6.89
CA ASP A 76 0.14 -5.85 -7.48
C ASP A 76 0.76 -6.74 -6.39
N ALA A 77 1.38 -6.15 -5.36
CA ALA A 77 1.99 -6.89 -4.27
C ALA A 77 0.98 -7.64 -3.40
N TYR A 78 -0.20 -7.04 -3.15
CA TYR A 78 -1.26 -7.69 -2.39
C TYR A 78 -1.96 -8.78 -3.19
N ALA A 79 -2.24 -8.54 -4.47
CA ALA A 79 -2.81 -9.54 -5.36
C ALA A 79 -1.90 -10.77 -5.47
N ALA A 80 -0.57 -10.58 -5.49
CA ALA A 80 0.41 -11.68 -5.53
C ALA A 80 0.32 -12.62 -4.31
N VAL A 81 -0.17 -12.14 -3.16
CA VAL A 81 -0.38 -12.94 -1.95
C VAL A 81 -1.85 -13.30 -1.69
N GLY A 82 -2.74 -13.00 -2.65
CA GLY A 82 -4.18 -13.28 -2.57
C GLY A 82 -4.95 -12.34 -1.65
N LEU A 83 -4.45 -11.12 -1.42
CA LEU A 83 -5.05 -10.12 -0.55
C LEU A 83 -5.43 -8.85 -1.32
N THR A 84 -6.35 -8.08 -0.75
CA THR A 84 -6.65 -6.71 -1.17
C THR A 84 -5.99 -5.70 -0.22
N ARG A 85 -5.96 -4.43 -0.64
CA ARG A 85 -5.51 -3.33 0.22
C ARG A 85 -6.35 -3.20 1.50
N GLY A 86 -7.66 -3.42 1.41
CA GLY A 86 -8.58 -3.38 2.56
C GLY A 86 -8.32 -4.52 3.55
N ASP A 87 -7.86 -5.68 3.08
CA ASP A 87 -7.46 -6.79 3.95
C ASP A 87 -6.22 -6.43 4.78
N PHE A 88 -5.26 -5.69 4.20
CA PHE A 88 -4.11 -5.20 4.97
C PHE A 88 -4.47 -4.08 5.95
N GLU A 89 -5.31 -3.14 5.54
CA GLU A 89 -5.75 -2.05 6.42
C GLU A 89 -6.58 -2.57 7.61
N SER A 90 -7.32 -3.66 7.44
CA SER A 90 -8.05 -4.36 8.52
C SER A 90 -7.17 -5.34 9.32
N GLN A 91 -6.23 -6.04 8.69
CA GLN A 91 -5.27 -6.95 9.33
C GLN A 91 -4.06 -6.23 9.96
N ALA A 92 -3.93 -4.91 9.79
CA ALA A 92 -2.97 -4.04 10.50
C ALA A 92 -3.09 -4.07 12.04
N LEU A 93 -4.03 -4.87 12.57
CA LEU A 93 -4.22 -5.17 13.98
C LEU A 93 -3.41 -6.39 14.47
N SER A 94 -2.92 -7.27 13.59
CA SER A 94 -2.13 -8.44 14.00
C SER A 94 -0.64 -8.17 13.84
N LYS A 95 -0.05 -7.47 14.82
CA LYS A 95 1.40 -7.37 15.06
C LYS A 95 2.06 -8.73 15.37
N ARG A 96 1.49 -9.85 14.96
CA ARG A 96 2.20 -11.11 15.10
C ARG A 96 3.24 -11.15 14.00
N SER A 97 4.50 -11.21 14.42
CA SER A 97 5.62 -11.60 13.57
C SER A 97 5.22 -12.87 12.81
N GLN A 98 5.82 -13.07 11.64
CA GLN A 98 5.76 -14.35 10.92
C GLN A 98 5.76 -15.55 11.88
N PRO A 99 5.05 -16.64 11.53
CA PRO A 99 4.97 -17.80 12.40
C PRO A 99 6.37 -18.23 12.80
N ARG A 100 6.61 -18.28 14.12
CA ARG A 100 7.95 -18.55 14.69
C ARG A 100 8.29 -20.02 14.55
N ILE A 101 8.70 -20.41 13.36
CA ILE A 101 9.09 -21.77 13.02
C ILE A 101 10.60 -21.87 13.21
N ARG A 102 11.05 -22.66 14.18
CA ARG A 102 12.48 -22.85 14.42
C ARG A 102 13.10 -23.70 13.33
N CYS A 103 14.31 -23.35 12.94
CA CYS A 103 15.12 -24.12 12.02
C CYS A 103 16.55 -24.25 12.59
N ARG A 104 17.30 -25.24 12.10
CA ARG A 104 18.67 -25.51 12.55
C ARG A 104 19.53 -25.79 11.33
N LEU A 105 20.76 -25.29 11.37
CA LEU A 105 21.77 -25.61 10.37
C LEU A 105 22.43 -26.94 10.72
N GLY A 106 22.52 -27.84 9.74
CA GLY A 106 23.32 -29.06 9.83
C GLY A 106 24.81 -28.74 9.72
N ARG A 107 25.66 -29.77 9.88
CA ARG A 107 27.12 -29.67 9.70
C ARG A 107 27.60 -30.06 8.29
N GLU A 108 26.67 -30.44 7.42
CA GLU A 108 26.94 -30.88 6.07
C GLU A 108 27.21 -29.74 5.08
N ALA A 109 27.81 -30.07 3.93
CA ALA A 109 27.88 -29.16 2.80
C ALA A 109 26.46 -28.73 2.38
N ASN A 110 26.30 -27.44 2.05
CA ASN A 110 25.02 -26.83 1.69
C ASN A 110 23.94 -26.88 2.79
N ALA A 111 24.36 -26.94 4.07
CA ALA A 111 23.44 -26.91 5.22
C ALA A 111 22.43 -25.75 5.16
N GLN A 112 22.86 -24.57 4.71
CA GLN A 112 21.98 -23.40 4.59
C GLN A 112 20.86 -23.63 3.58
N ALA A 113 21.19 -24.02 2.33
CA ALA A 113 20.20 -24.24 1.28
C ALA A 113 19.19 -25.34 1.67
N LYS A 114 19.64 -26.38 2.38
CA LYS A 114 18.76 -27.43 2.92
C LYS A 114 17.84 -26.89 4.02
N ALA A 115 18.35 -26.09 4.94
CA ALA A 115 17.55 -25.47 6.00
C ALA A 115 16.53 -24.46 5.44
N ASP A 116 16.90 -23.67 4.44
CA ASP A 116 16.02 -22.76 3.73
C ASP A 116 14.88 -23.53 3.03
N ALA A 117 15.20 -24.63 2.36
CA ALA A 117 14.20 -25.51 1.73
C ALA A 117 13.24 -26.15 2.76
N LEU A 118 13.73 -26.50 3.96
CA LEU A 118 12.88 -26.96 5.06
C LEU A 118 11.93 -25.84 5.53
N CYS A 119 12.42 -24.62 5.65
CA CYS A 119 11.59 -23.47 5.98
C CYS A 119 10.49 -23.23 4.94
N VAL A 120 10.82 -23.26 3.65
CA VAL A 120 9.82 -23.17 2.56
C VAL A 120 8.74 -24.23 2.73
N ARG A 121 9.11 -25.48 3.02
CA ARG A 121 8.14 -26.57 3.24
C ARG A 121 7.27 -26.33 4.47
N GLN A 122 7.85 -25.86 5.57
CA GLN A 122 7.13 -25.66 6.84
C GLN A 122 6.20 -24.44 6.83
N LEU A 123 6.48 -23.45 5.98
CA LEU A 123 5.67 -22.25 5.79
C LEU A 123 4.47 -22.47 4.85
N ARG A 124 4.48 -23.53 4.03
CA ARG A 124 3.35 -23.87 3.14
C ARG A 124 2.04 -23.98 3.93
N GLY A 125 1.02 -23.24 3.48
CA GLY A 125 -0.31 -23.21 4.11
C GLY A 125 -0.37 -22.46 5.44
N LYS A 126 0.75 -21.96 5.97
CA LYS A 126 0.81 -21.15 7.21
C LYS A 126 1.09 -19.68 6.96
N LEU A 127 1.87 -19.39 5.91
CA LEU A 127 2.24 -18.05 5.51
C LEU A 127 2.12 -17.92 3.98
N SER A 128 1.33 -16.95 3.51
CA SER A 128 1.23 -16.57 2.11
C SER A 128 2.34 -15.57 1.75
N TYR A 129 3.10 -15.84 0.72
CA TYR A 129 4.11 -14.93 0.19
C TYR A 129 4.32 -15.22 -1.30
N ASP A 130 4.80 -14.24 -2.06
CA ASP A 130 5.15 -14.46 -3.46
C ASP A 130 6.55 -15.10 -3.55
N PRO A 131 6.68 -16.38 -3.94
CA PRO A 131 7.98 -17.07 -4.03
C PRO A 131 8.87 -16.54 -5.16
N LYS A 132 8.36 -15.70 -6.07
CA LYS A 132 9.15 -15.09 -7.15
C LYS A 132 9.93 -13.86 -6.68
N VAL A 133 9.45 -13.20 -5.62
CA VAL A 133 10.01 -11.95 -5.12
C VAL A 133 10.60 -12.14 -3.74
N ALA A 134 9.92 -12.84 -2.84
CA ALA A 134 10.35 -13.02 -1.47
C ALA A 134 11.37 -14.17 -1.33
N THR A 135 12.32 -13.99 -0.43
CA THR A 135 13.34 -14.99 -0.09
C THR A 135 13.04 -15.59 1.27
N VAL A 136 13.15 -16.91 1.38
CA VAL A 136 13.02 -17.63 2.66
C VAL A 136 14.39 -18.04 3.15
N THR A 137 14.76 -17.63 4.36
CA THR A 137 16.04 -17.93 4.98
C THR A 137 15.87 -18.50 6.39
N CYS A 138 16.70 -19.47 6.73
CA CYS A 138 16.84 -20.01 8.06
C CYS A 138 17.98 -19.30 8.81
N ASP A 139 17.64 -18.56 9.88
CA ASP A 139 18.59 -18.08 10.88
C ASP A 139 18.02 -18.31 12.28
N GLN A 140 18.16 -19.56 12.77
CA GLN A 140 17.50 -20.11 13.97
C GLN A 140 15.97 -20.17 13.91
N VAL A 141 15.35 -19.29 13.14
CA VAL A 141 13.93 -19.18 12.84
C VAL A 141 13.79 -18.97 11.34
N CYS A 142 12.77 -19.57 10.74
CA CYS A 142 12.41 -19.34 9.36
C CYS A 142 11.91 -17.91 9.19
N THR A 143 12.51 -17.17 8.28
CA THR A 143 12.18 -15.78 7.98
C THR A 143 11.91 -15.63 6.49
N VAL A 144 10.88 -14.86 6.16
CA VAL A 144 10.57 -14.45 4.79
C VAL A 144 10.90 -12.97 4.66
N SER A 145 11.79 -12.63 3.74
CA SER A 145 12.27 -11.27 3.53
C SER A 145 12.12 -10.84 2.09
N CYS A 146 12.06 -9.53 1.86
CA CYS A 146 11.99 -8.96 0.52
C CYS A 146 13.37 -8.45 0.07
N PRO A 147 13.70 -8.52 -1.22
CA PRO A 147 14.97 -8.05 -1.75
C PRO A 147 15.07 -6.51 -1.71
N LYS A 148 16.29 -6.00 -1.89
CA LYS A 148 16.53 -4.56 -1.93
C LYS A 148 15.66 -3.87 -2.98
N GLY A 149 15.11 -2.71 -2.63
CA GLY A 149 14.16 -1.98 -3.47
C GLY A 149 12.72 -2.43 -3.29
N TYR A 150 12.44 -3.38 -2.39
CA TYR A 150 11.10 -3.71 -1.92
C TYR A 150 10.95 -3.36 -0.44
N THR A 151 9.75 -2.97 -0.06
CA THR A 151 9.35 -2.76 1.32
C THR A 151 8.59 -3.98 1.78
N THR A 152 9.07 -4.59 2.87
CA THR A 152 8.47 -5.79 3.43
C THR A 152 7.27 -5.42 4.29
N GLN A 153 6.11 -6.01 4.00
CA GLN A 153 4.93 -5.93 4.85
C GLN A 153 4.60 -7.33 5.37
N THR A 154 4.52 -7.50 6.69
CA THR A 154 4.33 -8.81 7.33
C THR A 154 3.13 -8.82 8.25
N THR A 155 2.43 -9.94 8.26
CA THR A 155 1.41 -10.32 9.23
C THR A 155 1.71 -11.75 9.71
N ASP A 156 0.88 -12.31 10.60
CA ASP A 156 0.98 -13.72 10.99
C ASP A 156 0.67 -14.69 9.83
N ARG A 157 0.01 -14.21 8.78
CA ARG A 157 -0.51 -15.05 7.70
C ARG A 157 0.02 -14.69 6.32
N SER A 158 0.60 -13.51 6.15
CA SER A 158 1.09 -13.06 4.85
C SER A 158 2.35 -12.19 4.95
N THR A 159 3.24 -12.34 3.96
CA THR A 159 4.37 -11.44 3.71
C THR A 159 4.26 -10.90 2.29
N ALA A 160 4.03 -9.60 2.15
CA ALA A 160 3.96 -8.91 0.87
C ALA A 160 5.21 -8.07 0.62
N CYS A 161 5.78 -8.20 -0.58
CA CYS A 161 6.93 -7.41 -1.02
C CYS A 161 6.46 -6.30 -1.97
N ILE A 162 6.44 -5.07 -1.48
CA ILE A 162 5.92 -3.93 -2.27
C ILE A 162 7.10 -3.24 -2.95
N LYS A 163 7.07 -3.17 -4.28
CA LYS A 163 8.15 -2.58 -5.06
C LYS A 163 8.23 -1.07 -4.84
N ASN A 164 9.42 -0.57 -4.52
CA ASN A 164 9.67 0.86 -4.45
C ASN A 164 9.95 1.45 -5.84
N VAL A 165 9.46 2.66 -6.06
CA VAL A 165 9.84 3.47 -7.22
C VAL A 165 11.15 4.18 -6.91
N GLY A 166 12.23 3.78 -7.58
CA GLY A 166 13.55 4.41 -7.39
C GLY A 166 13.69 5.77 -8.09
N LYS A 167 13.05 5.96 -9.26
CA LYS A 167 13.10 7.21 -10.04
C LYS A 167 11.72 7.59 -10.56
N CYS A 168 11.40 8.89 -10.54
CA CYS A 168 10.17 9.49 -11.05
C CYS A 168 10.53 10.76 -11.82
N LYS A 169 10.23 10.83 -13.14
CA LYS A 169 10.64 11.94 -14.02
C LYS A 169 12.10 12.37 -13.82
N ASN A 170 13.03 11.41 -13.85
CA ASN A 170 14.47 11.59 -13.64
C ASN A 170 14.90 12.09 -12.25
N LYS A 171 13.99 12.22 -11.29
CA LYS A 171 14.31 12.48 -9.88
C LYS A 171 14.35 11.17 -9.10
N THR A 172 15.41 10.97 -8.32
CA THR A 172 15.50 9.85 -7.38
C THR A 172 14.48 10.05 -6.26
N CYS A 173 13.66 9.04 -6.02
CA CYS A 173 12.69 9.08 -4.93
C CYS A 173 13.33 8.60 -3.64
N ALA A 174 12.99 9.26 -2.53
CA ALA A 174 13.43 8.84 -1.21
C ALA A 174 12.89 7.44 -0.89
N GLN A 175 13.73 6.59 -0.31
CA GLN A 175 13.37 5.25 0.12
C GLN A 175 13.53 5.15 1.64
N SER A 176 12.60 4.46 2.29
CA SER A 176 12.63 4.22 3.72
C SER A 176 12.25 2.77 3.97
N GLU A 177 12.95 2.11 4.90
CA GLU A 177 12.68 0.71 5.25
C GLU A 177 11.22 0.46 5.67
N ASN A 178 10.61 1.44 6.34
CA ASN A 178 9.23 1.39 6.83
C ASN A 178 8.23 2.10 5.92
N GLY A 179 8.62 2.42 4.68
CA GLY A 179 7.82 3.18 3.73
C GLY A 179 7.92 2.66 2.31
N VAL A 180 6.91 2.97 1.50
CA VAL A 180 6.86 2.65 0.08
C VAL A 180 6.99 3.92 -0.73
N SER A 181 8.01 3.98 -1.58
CA SER A 181 8.25 5.07 -2.52
C SER A 181 7.39 4.89 -3.76
N GLY A 182 6.69 5.94 -4.15
CA GLY A 182 5.83 6.00 -5.31
C GLY A 182 6.13 7.17 -6.23
N CYS A 183 5.44 7.21 -7.36
CA CYS A 183 5.47 8.33 -8.29
C CYS A 183 4.02 8.71 -8.62
N ALA A 184 3.65 9.92 -8.22
CA ALA A 184 2.32 10.47 -8.39
C ALA A 184 2.37 11.81 -9.15
N ASP A 185 1.69 11.91 -10.29
CA ASP A 185 1.76 13.07 -11.20
C ASP A 185 3.20 13.52 -11.58
N GLY A 186 4.17 12.59 -11.49
CA GLY A 186 5.58 12.89 -11.71
C GLY A 186 6.31 13.54 -10.54
N LYS A 187 5.71 13.53 -9.35
CA LYS A 187 6.35 13.83 -8.07
C LYS A 187 6.59 12.52 -7.32
N CYS A 188 7.75 12.40 -6.68
CA CYS A 188 8.00 11.30 -5.77
C CYS A 188 7.06 11.42 -4.57
N THR A 189 6.53 10.29 -4.13
CA THR A 189 5.72 10.17 -2.92
C THR A 189 6.36 9.11 -2.03
N LEU A 190 6.19 9.23 -0.72
CA LEU A 190 6.60 8.23 0.25
C LEU A 190 5.42 8.01 1.19
N GLN A 191 4.96 6.77 1.31
CA GLN A 191 3.90 6.39 2.23
C GLN A 191 4.48 5.49 3.31
N CYS A 192 4.35 5.87 4.58
CA CYS A 192 4.72 5.00 5.69
C CYS A 192 3.69 3.90 5.85
N THR A 193 4.17 2.66 5.90
CA THR A 193 3.32 1.47 5.86
C THR A 193 3.37 0.70 7.17
N THR A 194 4.43 0.90 7.96
CA THR A 194 4.54 0.34 9.31
C THR A 194 3.79 1.20 10.32
N ARG A 195 2.88 0.59 11.10
CA ARG A 195 2.14 1.28 12.16
C ARG A 195 3.09 1.86 13.22
N GLY A 196 2.81 3.09 13.65
CA GLY A 196 3.65 3.81 14.62
C GLY A 196 4.80 4.57 13.96
N TYR A 197 4.98 4.41 12.65
CA TYR A 197 5.83 5.27 11.84
C TYR A 197 5.00 6.35 11.17
N THR A 198 5.54 7.56 11.14
CA THR A 198 4.98 8.72 10.49
C THR A 198 5.99 9.30 9.52
N ILE A 199 5.49 9.94 8.46
CA ILE A 199 6.37 10.63 7.53
C ILE A 199 7.00 11.85 8.23
N ASN A 200 8.29 12.05 8.05
CA ASN A 200 8.97 13.23 8.56
C ASN A 200 8.59 14.49 7.75
N LYS A 201 8.91 15.68 8.29
CA LYS A 201 8.61 16.97 7.64
C LYS A 201 9.22 17.09 6.24
N ALA A 202 10.41 16.53 6.03
CA ALA A 202 11.09 16.55 4.73
C ALA A 202 10.51 15.55 3.71
N GLN A 203 9.52 14.74 4.09
CA GLN A 203 8.84 13.75 3.25
C GLN A 203 9.78 12.71 2.62
N ASN A 204 10.88 12.38 3.30
CA ASN A 204 11.91 11.49 2.79
C ASN A 204 12.22 10.29 3.70
N ALA A 205 11.65 10.24 4.90
CA ALA A 205 11.82 9.13 5.83
C ALA A 205 10.55 8.85 6.63
N CYS A 206 10.38 7.58 7.00
CA CYS A 206 9.40 7.16 7.99
C CYS A 206 10.09 7.01 9.34
N ILE A 207 9.65 7.80 10.32
CA ILE A 207 10.21 7.88 11.68
C ILE A 207 9.21 7.39 12.72
N ALA A 208 9.68 6.74 13.78
CA ALA A 208 8.82 6.19 14.83
C ALA A 208 8.80 7.08 16.07
N LEU A 209 7.79 7.93 16.21
CA LEU A 209 7.71 8.84 17.36
C LEU A 209 7.55 8.12 18.71
N GLY A 210 7.03 6.90 18.70
CA GLY A 210 6.78 6.13 19.92
C GLY A 210 7.99 5.36 20.48
N SER A 211 9.03 5.16 19.66
CA SER A 211 10.12 4.23 19.98
C SER A 211 11.51 4.65 19.46
N ASP A 212 11.62 5.66 18.59
CA ASP A 212 12.90 6.18 18.13
C ASP A 212 13.48 7.19 19.14
N PRO A 213 14.61 6.91 19.78
CA PRO A 213 15.25 7.83 20.73
C PRO A 213 15.67 9.17 20.11
N ASN A 214 15.80 9.29 18.79
CA ASN A 214 16.15 10.55 18.14
C ASN A 214 14.93 11.41 17.76
N ASN A 215 13.72 10.83 17.83
CA ASN A 215 12.48 11.46 17.39
C ASN A 215 11.34 11.23 18.40
N CYS A 216 11.66 11.14 19.69
CA CYS A 216 10.72 10.63 20.68
C CYS A 216 9.61 11.63 21.00
N GLY A 217 8.36 11.25 20.76
CA GLY A 217 7.16 12.08 20.91
C GLY A 217 7.00 13.15 19.82
N ARG A 218 8.09 13.69 19.28
CA ARG A 218 8.12 14.60 18.13
C ARG A 218 9.42 14.48 17.35
N GLU A 219 9.36 14.77 16.05
CA GLU A 219 10.53 14.81 15.16
C GLU A 219 11.64 15.72 15.72
N GLY A 220 12.86 15.19 15.78
CA GLY A 220 14.05 15.87 16.30
C GLY A 220 14.16 15.93 17.83
N ASN A 221 13.21 15.41 18.59
CA ASN A 221 13.34 15.32 20.04
C ASN A 221 14.22 14.13 20.44
N LYS A 222 15.52 14.40 20.51
CA LYS A 222 16.52 13.43 20.92
C LYS A 222 16.50 13.22 22.43
N CYS A 223 16.40 11.97 22.84
CA CYS A 223 16.51 11.55 24.23
C CYS A 223 17.97 11.50 24.66
N ASP A 224 18.25 12.03 25.85
CA ASP A 224 19.59 11.96 26.43
C ASP A 224 19.86 10.60 27.09
N ALA A 225 21.12 10.16 27.00
CA ALA A 225 21.63 9.02 27.76
C ALA A 225 21.73 9.33 29.26
N SER A 226 22.17 8.37 30.08
CA SER A 226 22.49 8.67 31.48
C SER A 226 23.64 9.66 31.60
N TYR A 227 23.74 10.32 32.75
CA TYR A 227 24.75 11.36 33.00
C TYR A 227 26.21 10.90 32.80
N ASP A 228 26.45 9.61 32.98
CA ASP A 228 27.74 8.92 32.85
C ASP A 228 27.88 8.16 31.52
N GLY A 229 26.88 8.23 30.64
CA GLY A 229 26.84 7.47 29.38
C GLY A 229 26.65 5.96 29.55
N LYS A 230 26.47 5.46 30.78
CA LYS A 230 26.35 4.03 31.08
C LYS A 230 25.08 3.39 30.53
N TYR A 231 23.97 4.12 30.54
CA TYR A 231 22.67 3.64 30.08
C TYR A 231 22.26 4.40 28.82
N ALA A 232 21.95 3.66 27.76
CA ALA A 232 21.52 4.24 26.50
C ALA A 232 20.19 4.97 26.63
N ALA A 233 20.01 6.02 25.82
CA ALA A 233 18.72 6.68 25.69
C ALA A 233 17.70 5.73 25.07
N SER A 234 16.48 5.72 25.60
CA SER A 234 15.37 4.96 25.05
C SER A 234 14.14 5.84 24.87
N CYS A 235 13.25 5.43 23.97
CA CYS A 235 11.95 6.05 23.78
C CYS A 235 10.87 5.01 24.04
N VAL A 236 9.98 5.30 24.97
CA VAL A 236 8.88 4.40 25.35
C VAL A 236 7.59 5.18 25.25
N THR A 237 6.71 4.76 24.33
CA THR A 237 5.39 5.40 24.11
C THR A 237 5.48 6.91 23.83
N GLY A 238 6.57 7.35 23.22
CA GLY A 238 6.81 8.77 22.89
C GLY A 238 7.36 9.61 24.05
N ALA A 239 7.73 8.98 25.17
CA ALA A 239 8.44 9.63 26.27
C ALA A 239 9.90 9.14 26.35
N CYS A 240 10.82 10.08 26.58
CA CYS A 240 12.22 9.75 26.76
C CYS A 240 12.45 9.01 28.08
N SER A 241 13.15 7.90 28.01
CA SER A 241 13.53 7.05 29.12
C SER A 241 15.02 6.68 29.01
N LEU A 242 15.45 5.66 29.76
CA LEU A 242 16.74 5.01 29.64
C LEU A 242 16.54 3.50 29.46
N ASP A 243 17.45 2.85 28.77
CA ASP A 243 17.51 1.39 28.71
C ASP A 243 18.12 0.86 30.03
N CYS A 244 17.24 0.54 30.98
CA CYS A 244 17.62 0.10 32.31
C CYS A 244 17.59 -1.42 32.41
N PRO A 245 18.55 -2.04 33.11
CA PRO A 245 18.54 -3.47 33.36
C PRO A 245 17.34 -3.88 34.23
N SER A 246 17.01 -5.16 34.20
CA SER A 246 15.92 -5.73 35.00
C SER A 246 16.04 -5.36 36.48
N GLY A 247 14.93 -4.94 37.10
CA GLY A 247 14.89 -4.44 38.48
C GLY A 247 15.28 -2.97 38.65
N PHE A 248 15.54 -2.24 37.57
CA PHE A 248 15.81 -0.80 37.59
C PHE A 248 14.83 -0.04 36.68
N LYS A 249 14.59 1.23 36.98
CA LYS A 249 13.78 2.18 36.20
C LYS A 249 14.53 3.49 35.98
N ALA A 250 14.18 4.21 34.93
CA ALA A 250 14.74 5.55 34.69
C ALA A 250 14.34 6.48 35.84
N GLY A 251 15.31 7.23 36.34
CA GLY A 251 15.12 8.18 37.44
C GLY A 251 16.32 9.10 37.58
N THR A 252 16.56 9.59 38.80
CA THR A 252 17.69 10.45 39.10
C THR A 252 18.44 9.98 40.34
N ASN A 253 19.74 10.20 40.36
CA ASN A 253 20.56 9.95 41.57
C ASN A 253 20.33 11.06 42.61
N LYS A 254 21.03 10.97 43.77
CA LYS A 254 20.97 11.99 44.83
C LYS A 254 21.35 13.41 44.36
N ARG A 255 22.08 13.54 43.25
CA ARG A 255 22.48 14.82 42.63
C ARG A 255 21.51 15.26 41.52
N ARG A 256 20.33 14.65 41.42
CA ARG A 256 19.33 14.90 40.36
C ARG A 256 19.82 14.62 38.93
N GLN A 257 20.86 13.81 38.76
CA GLN A 257 21.38 13.43 37.45
C GLN A 257 20.66 12.20 36.91
N LYS A 258 20.29 12.21 35.62
CA LYS A 258 19.51 11.15 34.96
C LYS A 258 20.29 9.81 34.94
N THR A 259 19.71 8.76 35.51
CA THR A 259 20.32 7.41 35.57
C THR A 259 19.25 6.34 35.83
N CYS A 260 19.65 5.07 35.85
CA CYS A 260 18.79 3.98 36.27
C CYS A 260 18.85 3.81 37.80
N VAL A 261 17.69 3.78 38.46
CA VAL A 261 17.53 3.59 39.90
C VAL A 261 16.75 2.30 40.17
N LYS A 262 16.94 1.68 41.32
CA LYS A 262 16.21 0.44 41.67
C LYS A 262 14.70 0.71 41.63
N ALA A 263 13.96 -0.19 40.98
CA ALA A 263 12.53 -0.05 40.71
C ALA A 263 11.69 -0.06 41.98
#